data_AF-W9GG42-F1
#
_entry.id   AF-W9GG42-F1
#
_cell.length_a   1.000
_cell.length_b   1.000
_cell.length_c   1.000
_cell.angle_alpha   90.00
_cell.angle_beta   90.00
_cell.angle_gamma   90.00
#
_symmetry.space_group_name_H-M   'P 1'
#
loop_
_entity.id
_entity.type
_entity.pdbx_description
1 polymer ?
#
loop_
_entity_poly.entity_id
_entity_poly.type
_entity_poly.pdbx_seq_one_letter_code
_entity_poly.pdbx_strand_id
1 'polypeptide(L)'
;MNSVIVAVASYAVFLVPLAAAVVWLQVPRTQKLALAGVGVLTIVLAAVGIELAALVWTDPRPFVVDGHTPLLPHAADNGFPSDHTTFAAAIAAALFPWRRRLAAGLLVVAAVVGAARVAAHVHHVPDIIGGFLIGVAAAAVATVAVRALLRNRGGLGVKAQRPADPAWADRTAAHPHAGG
;
A
#
# COMPACT_ATOMS: atom_id res chain seq x y z
N MET A 1 7.14 -11.82 31.08
CA MET A 1 6.96 -10.53 30.34
C MET A 1 7.80 -10.49 29.07
N ASN A 2 9.10 -10.80 29.13
CA ASN A 2 9.98 -10.79 27.94
C ASN A 2 9.49 -11.70 26.78
N SER A 3 8.94 -12.87 27.08
CA SER A 3 8.41 -13.80 26.06
C SER A 3 7.24 -13.23 25.24
N VAL A 4 6.35 -12.46 25.88
CA VAL A 4 5.23 -11.81 25.19
C VAL A 4 5.72 -10.70 24.28
N ILE A 5 6.67 -9.88 24.74
CA ILE A 5 7.27 -8.80 23.94
C ILE A 5 7.94 -9.38 22.69
N VAL A 6 8.76 -10.42 22.85
CA VAL A 6 9.40 -11.10 21.72
C VAL A 6 8.37 -11.69 20.76
N ALA A 7 7.34 -12.38 21.28
CA ALA A 7 6.30 -12.95 20.43
C ALA A 7 5.55 -11.89 19.61
N VAL A 8 5.21 -10.75 20.21
CA VAL A 8 4.55 -9.64 19.52
C VAL A 8 5.50 -9.01 18.48
N ALA A 9 6.74 -8.71 18.88
CA ALA A 9 7.74 -8.09 18.01
C ALA A 9 8.12 -8.96 16.80
N SER A 10 8.05 -10.28 16.92
CA SER A 10 8.42 -11.23 15.86
C SER A 10 7.24 -11.71 15.03
N TYR A 11 6.08 -11.97 15.64
CA TYR A 11 5.01 -12.70 14.96
C TYR A 11 3.77 -11.87 14.62
N ALA A 12 3.44 -10.83 15.41
CA ALA A 12 2.22 -10.05 15.15
C ALA A 12 2.28 -9.31 13.80
N VAL A 13 3.48 -9.02 13.28
CA VAL A 13 3.69 -8.41 11.96
C VAL A 13 3.08 -9.26 10.82
N PHE A 14 3.06 -10.60 10.95
CA PHE A 14 2.52 -11.49 9.92
C PHE A 14 1.00 -11.45 9.81
N LEU A 15 0.30 -10.90 10.80
CA LEU A 15 -1.15 -10.68 10.73
C LEU A 15 -1.53 -9.73 9.59
N VAL A 16 -0.66 -8.77 9.27
CA VAL A 16 -0.91 -7.74 8.26
C VAL A 16 -0.93 -8.31 6.82
N PRO A 17 0.14 -8.98 6.33
CA PRO A 17 0.10 -9.59 5.00
C PRO A 17 -0.93 -10.72 4.91
N LEU A 18 -1.17 -11.47 5.99
CA LEU A 18 -2.23 -12.48 6.04
C LEU A 18 -3.61 -11.84 5.81
N ALA A 19 -3.92 -10.76 6.53
CA ALA A 19 -5.16 -10.02 6.33
C ALA A 19 -5.27 -9.45 4.91
N ALA A 20 -4.18 -8.94 4.35
CA ALA A 20 -4.16 -8.46 2.96
C ALA A 20 -4.48 -9.57 1.95
N ALA A 21 -3.90 -10.77 2.14
CA ALA A 21 -4.19 -11.94 1.30
C ALA A 21 -5.67 -12.36 1.42
N VAL A 22 -6.22 -12.39 2.64
CA VAL A 22 -7.64 -12.68 2.87
C VAL A 22 -8.54 -11.65 2.18
N VAL A 23 -8.22 -10.36 2.28
CA VAL A 23 -8.95 -9.30 1.58
C VAL A 23 -8.88 -9.50 0.07
N TRP A 24 -7.72 -9.84 -0.48
CA TRP A 24 -7.56 -10.11 -1.91
C TRP A 24 -8.41 -11.28 -2.41
N LEU A 25 -8.56 -12.32 -1.60
CA LEU A 25 -9.43 -13.46 -1.92
C LEU A 25 -10.91 -13.07 -1.92
N GLN A 26 -11.32 -12.15 -1.04
CA GLN A 26 -12.71 -11.73 -0.86
C GLN A 26 -13.18 -10.63 -1.83
N VAL A 27 -12.28 -9.84 -2.40
CA VAL A 27 -12.68 -8.75 -3.33
C VAL A 27 -13.10 -9.30 -4.70
N PRO A 28 -14.07 -8.66 -5.39
CA PRO A 28 -14.50 -9.06 -6.73
C PRO A 28 -13.33 -9.08 -7.73
N ARG A 29 -13.40 -9.94 -8.74
CA ARG A 29 -12.38 -10.04 -9.81
C ARG A 29 -12.04 -8.69 -10.45
N THR A 30 -13.03 -7.81 -10.59
CA THR A 30 -12.88 -6.44 -11.13
C THR A 30 -11.96 -5.53 -10.29
N GLN A 31 -11.80 -5.82 -9.00
CA GLN A 31 -10.97 -5.02 -8.09
C GLN A 31 -9.61 -5.66 -7.78
N LYS A 32 -9.41 -6.94 -8.10
CA LYS A 32 -8.17 -7.68 -7.78
C LYS A 32 -6.92 -7.04 -8.38
N LEU A 33 -7.01 -6.57 -9.63
CA LEU A 33 -5.90 -5.88 -10.30
C LEU A 33 -5.57 -4.54 -9.64
N ALA A 34 -6.59 -3.79 -9.24
CA ALA A 34 -6.39 -2.52 -8.53
C ALA A 34 -5.72 -2.75 -7.16
N LEU A 35 -6.19 -3.74 -6.41
CA LEU A 35 -5.61 -4.10 -5.11
C LEU A 35 -4.17 -4.60 -5.25
N ALA A 36 -3.90 -5.49 -6.21
CA ALA A 36 -2.54 -5.96 -6.49
C ALA A 36 -1.61 -4.82 -6.91
N GLY A 37 -2.06 -3.95 -7.81
CA GLY A 37 -1.29 -2.79 -8.25
C GLY A 37 -0.96 -1.82 -7.11
N VAL A 38 -1.95 -1.52 -6.25
CA VAL A 38 -1.72 -0.69 -5.05
C VAL A 38 -0.76 -1.38 -4.10
N GLY A 39 -0.94 -2.68 -3.82
CA GLY A 39 -0.08 -3.43 -2.92
C GLY A 39 1.38 -3.48 -3.38
N VAL A 40 1.63 -3.82 -4.64
CA VAL A 40 2.99 -3.86 -5.22
C VAL A 40 3.63 -2.48 -5.17
N LEU A 41 2.95 -1.45 -5.66
CA LEU A 41 3.51 -0.10 -5.67
C LEU A 41 3.75 0.43 -4.25
N THR A 42 2.89 0.08 -3.29
CA THR A 42 3.08 0.43 -1.87
C THR A 42 4.36 -0.18 -1.31
N ILE A 43 4.61 -1.48 -1.55
CA ILE A 43 5.80 -2.17 -1.06
C ILE A 43 7.07 -1.54 -1.67
N VAL A 44 7.05 -1.27 -2.97
CA VAL A 44 8.19 -0.62 -3.65
C VAL A 44 8.44 0.77 -3.08
N LEU A 45 7.40 1.61 -2.94
CA LEU A 45 7.55 2.96 -2.39
C LEU A 45 7.99 2.95 -0.93
N ALA A 46 7.51 1.99 -0.13
CA ALA A 46 7.94 1.82 1.25
C ALA A 46 9.42 1.44 1.33
N ALA A 47 9.88 0.47 0.52
CA ALA A 47 11.29 0.07 0.45
C ALA A 47 12.19 1.24 0.03
N VAL A 48 11.82 1.97 -1.02
CA VAL A 48 12.55 3.18 -1.45
C VAL A 48 12.54 4.23 -0.34
N GLY A 49 11.41 4.43 0.34
CA GLY A 49 11.31 5.36 1.47
C GLY A 49 12.23 5.01 2.63
N ILE A 50 12.41 3.73 2.94
CA ILE A 50 13.36 3.25 3.96
C ILE A 50 14.78 3.64 3.58
N GLU A 51 15.22 3.30 2.37
CA GLU A 51 16.57 3.60 1.90
C GLU A 51 16.85 5.11 1.89
N LEU A 52 15.92 5.92 1.36
CA LEU A 52 16.06 7.37 1.35
C LEU A 52 16.12 7.97 2.76
N ALA A 53 15.32 7.45 3.69
CA ALA A 53 15.34 7.88 5.08
C ALA A 53 16.66 7.52 5.78
N ALA A 54 17.17 6.31 5.54
CA ALA A 54 18.43 5.83 6.07
C ALA A 54 19.66 6.60 5.55
N LEU A 55 19.58 7.19 4.35
CA LEU A 55 20.62 8.08 3.81
C LEU A 55 20.69 9.43 4.52
N VAL A 56 19.59 9.89 5.09
CA VAL A 56 19.48 11.22 5.71
C VAL A 56 19.64 11.16 7.22
N TRP A 57 19.29 10.02 7.84
CA TRP A 57 19.35 9.84 9.28
C TRP A 57 19.90 8.46 9.65
N THR A 58 20.90 8.46 10.53
CA THR A 58 21.44 7.25 11.15
C THR A 58 21.13 7.27 12.64
N ASP A 59 20.44 6.23 13.11
CA ASP A 59 20.15 6.00 14.52
C ASP A 59 20.75 4.66 14.96
N PRO A 60 21.93 4.65 15.61
CA PRO A 60 22.48 3.43 16.18
C PRO A 60 21.50 2.81 17.17
N ARG A 61 21.28 1.49 17.10
CA ARG A 61 20.27 0.81 17.92
C ARG A 61 20.52 0.95 19.42
N PRO A 62 19.47 0.91 20.27
CA PRO A 62 19.60 1.09 21.72
C PRO A 62 20.62 0.16 22.38
N PHE A 63 20.72 -1.10 21.93
CA PHE A 63 21.69 -2.04 22.49
C PHE A 63 23.16 -1.72 22.18
N VAL A 64 23.42 -0.86 21.20
CA VAL A 64 24.78 -0.41 20.84
C VAL A 64 25.19 0.77 21.71
N VAL A 65 24.28 1.71 21.96
CA VAL A 65 24.58 3.00 22.60
C VAL A 65 24.20 3.08 24.07
N ASP A 66 23.13 2.41 24.49
CA ASP A 66 22.59 2.49 25.85
C ASP A 66 23.02 1.30 26.73
N GLY A 67 23.71 0.30 26.15
CA GLY A 67 24.18 -0.88 26.87
C GLY A 67 23.08 -1.89 27.25
N HIS A 68 21.86 -1.72 26.72
CA HIS A 68 20.77 -2.66 26.95
C HIS A 68 20.96 -3.96 26.15
N THR A 69 20.79 -5.12 26.77
CA THR A 69 20.79 -6.38 26.03
C THR A 69 19.50 -6.50 25.20
N PRO A 70 19.57 -6.74 23.88
CA PRO A 70 18.38 -6.86 23.05
C PRO A 70 17.62 -8.14 23.39
N LEU A 71 16.29 -8.08 23.45
CA LEU A 71 15.47 -9.25 23.78
C LEU A 71 15.33 -10.25 22.60
N LEU A 72 15.72 -9.82 21.39
CA LEU A 72 15.75 -10.64 20.18
C LEU A 72 17.04 -10.37 19.40
N PRO A 73 17.62 -11.38 18.72
CA PRO A 73 18.82 -11.20 17.91
C PRO A 73 18.63 -10.13 16.85
N HIS A 74 19.54 -9.15 16.78
CA HIS A 74 19.56 -8.07 15.78
C HIS A 74 21.01 -7.66 15.48
N ALA A 75 21.24 -7.18 14.25
CA ALA A 75 22.53 -6.65 13.83
C ALA A 75 22.73 -5.22 14.36
N ALA A 76 24.00 -4.84 14.59
CA ALA A 76 24.38 -3.48 14.99
C ALA A 76 24.45 -2.55 13.76
N ASP A 77 23.31 -2.36 13.10
CA ASP A 77 23.13 -1.50 11.93
C ASP A 77 22.27 -0.26 12.25
N ASN A 78 21.90 0.50 11.22
CA ASN A 78 21.01 1.65 11.37
C ASN A 78 19.60 1.19 11.79
N GLY A 79 19.11 1.71 12.91
CA GLY A 79 17.75 1.46 13.42
C GLY A 79 16.67 2.26 12.68
N PHE A 80 17.04 3.37 12.04
CA PHE A 80 16.09 4.28 11.41
C PHE A 80 15.96 4.05 9.89
N PRO A 81 14.73 4.00 9.35
CA PRO A 81 13.47 3.76 10.03
C PRO A 81 13.26 2.26 10.33
N SER A 82 12.27 1.91 11.16
CA SER A 82 11.99 0.51 11.46
C SER A 82 11.28 -0.23 10.32
N ASP A 83 11.96 -1.14 9.61
CA ASP A 83 11.39 -1.96 8.52
C ASP A 83 10.06 -2.64 8.86
N HIS A 84 9.98 -3.28 10.03
CA HIS A 84 8.80 -4.02 10.46
C HIS A 84 7.61 -3.09 10.60
N THR A 85 7.83 -1.91 11.20
CA THR A 85 6.80 -0.89 11.37
C THR A 85 6.40 -0.30 10.02
N THR A 86 7.39 0.00 9.16
CA THR A 86 7.16 0.57 7.84
C THR A 86 6.29 -0.33 6.97
N PHE A 87 6.68 -1.59 6.80
CA PHE A 87 5.91 -2.51 5.95
C PHE A 87 4.56 -2.86 6.56
N ALA A 88 4.46 -3.02 7.89
CA ALA A 88 3.17 -3.25 8.54
C ALA A 88 2.20 -2.08 8.34
N ALA A 89 2.66 -0.84 8.56
CA ALA A 89 1.85 0.35 8.35
C ALA A 89 1.48 0.53 6.87
N ALA A 90 2.42 0.27 5.96
CA ALA A 90 2.21 0.39 4.52
C ALA A 90 1.13 -0.57 4.02
N ILE A 91 1.26 -1.86 4.33
CA ILE A 91 0.28 -2.88 3.89
C ILE A 91 -1.08 -2.62 4.53
N ALA A 92 -1.12 -2.26 5.83
CA ALA A 92 -2.37 -1.92 6.51
C ALA A 92 -3.08 -0.73 5.84
N ALA A 93 -2.36 0.36 5.58
CA ALA A 93 -2.88 1.55 4.91
C ALA A 93 -3.30 1.28 3.46
N ALA A 94 -2.62 0.38 2.74
CA ALA A 94 -2.99 0.00 1.38
C ALA A 94 -4.38 -0.66 1.30
N LEU A 95 -4.88 -1.25 2.40
CA LEU A 95 -6.21 -1.88 2.45
C LEU A 95 -7.35 -0.89 2.73
N PHE A 96 -7.06 0.36 3.09
CA PHE A 96 -8.06 1.36 3.46
C PHE A 96 -9.16 1.56 2.41
N PRO A 97 -8.86 1.56 1.09
CA PRO A 97 -9.88 1.62 0.04
C PRO A 97 -10.90 0.48 0.03
N TRP A 98 -10.54 -0.70 0.54
CA TRP A 98 -11.34 -1.93 0.45
C TRP A 98 -12.00 -2.33 1.78
N ARG A 99 -11.31 -2.09 2.91
CA ARG A 99 -11.75 -2.51 4.25
C ARG A 99 -11.29 -1.51 5.32
N ARG A 100 -11.90 -0.33 5.38
CA ARG A 100 -11.49 0.77 6.29
C ARG A 100 -11.32 0.36 7.76
N ARG A 101 -12.30 -0.36 8.33
CA ARG A 101 -12.25 -0.79 9.74
C ARG A 101 -11.11 -1.78 10.02
N LEU A 102 -10.92 -2.74 9.11
CA LEU A 102 -9.83 -3.69 9.19
C LEU A 102 -8.47 -2.99 9.05
N ALA A 103 -8.34 -2.10 8.06
CA ALA A 103 -7.13 -1.31 7.84
C ALA A 103 -6.77 -0.48 9.08
N ALA A 104 -7.74 0.20 9.71
CA ALA A 104 -7.53 0.93 10.95
C ALA A 104 -7.06 0.01 12.10
N GLY A 105 -7.67 -1.17 12.25
CA GLY A 105 -7.22 -2.17 13.24
C GLY A 105 -5.80 -2.67 12.97
N LEU A 106 -5.44 -2.90 11.70
CA LEU A 106 -4.09 -3.32 11.31
C LEU A 106 -3.05 -2.22 11.51
N LEU A 107 -3.42 -0.95 11.37
CA LEU A 107 -2.55 0.18 11.73
C LEU A 107 -2.27 0.21 13.24
N VAL A 108 -3.27 -0.11 14.07
CA VAL A 108 -3.04 -0.30 15.51
C VAL A 108 -2.10 -1.47 15.76
N VAL A 109 -2.27 -2.60 15.05
CA VAL A 109 -1.34 -3.73 15.13
C VAL A 109 0.09 -3.31 14.75
N ALA A 110 0.26 -2.53 13.68
CA ALA A 110 1.57 -2.00 13.27
C ALA A 110 2.21 -1.13 14.37
N ALA A 111 1.43 -0.27 15.03
CA ALA A 111 1.89 0.53 16.15
C ALA A 111 2.27 -0.33 17.37
N VAL A 112 1.49 -1.38 17.67
CA VAL A 112 1.79 -2.34 18.75
C VAL A 112 3.07 -3.13 18.46
N VAL A 113 3.27 -3.57 17.21
CA VAL A 113 4.53 -4.18 16.77
C VAL A 113 5.69 -3.22 17.01
N GLY A 114 5.57 -1.96 16.58
CA GLY A 114 6.59 -0.95 16.79
C GLY A 114 6.90 -0.72 18.27
N ALA A 115 5.88 -0.59 19.11
CA ALA A 115 6.05 -0.45 20.56
C ALA A 115 6.75 -1.67 21.19
N ALA A 116 6.42 -2.89 20.75
CA ALA A 116 7.10 -4.10 21.21
C ALA A 116 8.58 -4.12 20.78
N ARG A 117 8.92 -3.55 19.63
CA ARG A 117 10.31 -3.44 19.15
C ARG A 117 11.13 -2.45 19.98
N VAL A 118 10.52 -1.36 20.45
CA VAL A 118 11.13 -0.44 21.42
C VAL A 118 11.33 -1.14 22.77
N ALA A 119 10.29 -1.81 23.28
CA ALA A 119 10.37 -2.57 24.53
C ALA A 119 11.36 -3.74 24.48
N ALA A 120 11.75 -4.17 23.29
CA ALA A 120 12.76 -5.18 23.07
C ALA A 120 14.19 -4.63 22.89
N HIS A 121 14.36 -3.32 23.03
CA HIS A 121 15.62 -2.59 22.91
C HIS A 121 16.31 -2.70 21.53
N VAL A 122 15.53 -2.91 20.46
CA VAL A 122 16.07 -3.00 19.09
C VAL A 122 15.81 -1.75 18.23
N HIS A 123 14.98 -0.82 18.72
CA HIS A 123 14.65 0.44 18.05
C HIS A 123 14.33 1.53 19.06
N HIS A 124 14.57 2.78 18.70
CA HIS A 124 14.05 3.93 19.43
C HIS A 124 12.65 4.31 18.93
N VAL A 125 11.94 5.14 19.70
CA VAL A 125 10.61 5.64 19.32
C VAL A 125 10.61 6.40 17.97
N PRO A 126 11.61 7.24 17.65
CA PRO A 126 11.70 7.90 16.34
C PRO A 126 11.73 6.92 15.16
N ASP A 127 12.41 5.77 15.28
CA ASP A 127 12.42 4.72 14.24
C ASP A 127 11.02 4.23 13.90
N ILE A 128 10.19 4.08 14.93
CA ILE A 128 8.81 3.60 14.81
C ILE A 128 7.94 4.68 14.17
N ILE A 129 8.05 5.93 14.64
CA ILE A 129 7.27 7.05 14.09
C ILE A 129 7.63 7.28 12.61
N GLY A 130 8.94 7.34 12.30
CA GLY A 130 9.43 7.50 10.94
C GLY A 130 8.95 6.39 10.02
N GLY A 131 9.12 5.13 10.43
CA GLY A 131 8.65 3.99 9.65
C GLY A 131 7.14 3.99 9.42
N PHE A 132 6.36 4.28 10.46
CA PHE A 132 4.91 4.36 10.36
C PHE A 132 4.45 5.42 9.36
N LEU A 133 5.03 6.62 9.41
CA LEU A 133 4.72 7.72 8.50
C LEU A 133 5.12 7.39 7.05
N ILE A 134 6.31 6.83 6.83
CA ILE A 134 6.78 6.40 5.52
C ILE A 134 5.82 5.37 4.93
N GLY A 135 5.41 4.37 5.71
CA GLY A 135 4.51 3.32 5.24
C GLY A 135 3.14 3.87 4.84
N VAL A 136 2.53 4.72 5.68
CA VAL A 136 1.23 5.36 5.37
C VAL A 136 1.33 6.23 4.13
N ALA A 137 2.40 7.03 4.00
CA ALA A 137 2.63 7.89 2.84
C ALA A 137 2.78 7.07 1.55
N ALA A 138 3.59 6.00 1.58
CA ALA A 138 3.77 5.10 0.44
C ALA A 138 2.43 4.52 -0.04
N ALA A 139 1.59 4.04 0.88
CA ALA A 139 0.27 3.50 0.55
C ALA A 139 -0.69 4.55 -0.02
N ALA A 140 -0.67 5.78 0.52
CA ALA A 140 -1.49 6.88 0.03
C ALA A 140 -1.11 7.26 -1.41
N VAL A 141 0.19 7.44 -1.68
CA VAL A 141 0.70 7.76 -3.02
C VAL A 141 0.37 6.63 -4.00
N ALA A 142 0.63 5.37 -3.63
CA ALA A 142 0.32 4.22 -4.46
C ALA A 142 -1.17 4.15 -4.82
N THR A 143 -2.04 4.38 -3.83
CA THR A 143 -3.49 4.37 -4.01
C THR A 143 -3.95 5.44 -5.01
N VAL A 144 -3.43 6.66 -4.88
CA VAL A 144 -3.76 7.76 -5.79
C VAL A 144 -3.26 7.47 -7.20
N ALA A 145 -2.00 7.07 -7.35
CA ALA A 145 -1.37 6.79 -8.64
C ALA A 145 -2.09 5.68 -9.42
N VAL A 146 -2.35 4.54 -8.77
CA VAL A 146 -3.02 3.40 -9.42
C VAL A 146 -4.46 3.76 -9.81
N ARG A 147 -5.19 4.46 -8.95
CA ARG A 147 -6.56 4.90 -9.27
C ARG A 147 -6.58 5.89 -10.45
N ALA A 148 -5.65 6.83 -10.50
CA ALA A 148 -5.52 7.76 -11.62
C ALA A 148 -5.25 7.00 -12.93
N LEU A 149 -4.32 6.03 -12.91
CA LEU A 149 -4.00 5.21 -14.08
C LEU A 149 -5.20 4.39 -14.57
N LEU A 150 -5.94 3.75 -13.66
CA LEU A 150 -7.11 2.95 -14.00
C LEU A 150 -8.27 3.80 -14.54
N ARG A 151 -8.47 5.01 -14.02
CA ARG A 151 -9.46 5.97 -14.54
C ARG A 151 -9.14 6.38 -15.97
N ASN A 152 -7.88 6.68 -16.28
CA ASN A 152 -7.47 7.10 -17.62
C ASN A 152 -7.58 5.98 -18.66
N ARG A 153 -7.39 4.71 -18.27
CA ARG A 153 -7.60 3.56 -19.16
C ARG A 153 -9.07 3.34 -19.54
N GLY A 154 -10.01 3.71 -18.67
CA GLY A 154 -11.45 3.73 -19.01
C GLY A 154 -11.80 4.78 -20.08
N GLY A 155 -11.04 5.88 -20.17
CA GLY A 155 -11.21 6.92 -21.18
C GLY A 155 -10.56 6.59 -22.55
N LEU A 156 -9.54 5.73 -22.57
CA LEU A 156 -8.87 5.29 -23.80
C LEU A 156 -9.63 4.15 -24.53
N GLY A 157 -10.62 3.53 -23.88
CA GLY A 157 -11.45 2.45 -24.44
C GLY A 157 -12.75 2.89 -25.12
N VAL A 158 -13.08 4.19 -25.13
CA VAL A 158 -14.27 4.74 -25.81
C VAL A 158 -13.84 5.85 -26.78
N LYS A 159 -13.02 5.47 -27.76
CA LYS A 159 -13.25 5.93 -29.13
C LYS A 159 -13.79 4.72 -29.90
N ALA A 160 -15.01 4.32 -29.56
CA ALA A 160 -15.81 3.51 -30.47
C ALA A 160 -15.83 4.27 -31.79
N GLN A 161 -15.34 3.64 -32.84
CA GLN A 161 -15.45 4.10 -34.20
C GLN A 161 -16.91 4.54 -34.39
N ARG A 162 -17.15 5.83 -34.65
CA ARG A 162 -18.44 6.25 -35.19
C ARG A 162 -18.65 5.36 -36.43
N PRO A 163 -19.76 4.62 -36.56
CA PRO A 163 -20.07 4.03 -37.84
C PRO A 163 -20.04 5.16 -38.87
N ALA A 164 -19.29 4.95 -39.95
CA ALA A 164 -19.31 5.85 -41.08
C ALA A 164 -20.76 6.05 -41.49
N ASP A 165 -21.21 7.30 -41.49
CA ASP A 165 -22.54 7.69 -41.92
C ASP A 165 -22.75 7.17 -43.35
N PRO A 166 -23.67 6.21 -43.60
CA PRO A 166 -23.88 5.72 -44.95
C PRO A 166 -24.66 6.79 -45.72
N ALA A 167 -23.94 7.57 -46.52
CA ALA A 167 -24.44 8.60 -47.43
C ALA A 167 -25.36 8.08 -48.57
N TRP A 168 -26.20 7.08 -48.31
CA TRP A 168 -27.06 6.45 -49.31
C TRP A 168 -28.57 6.47 -49.00
N ALA A 169 -29.00 6.92 -47.82
CA ALA A 169 -30.42 6.86 -47.43
C ALA A 169 -31.33 7.95 -48.06
N ASP A 170 -30.79 8.97 -48.74
CA ASP A 170 -31.58 10.14 -49.18
C ASP A 170 -31.82 10.25 -50.70
N ARG A 171 -31.64 9.18 -51.49
CA ARG A 171 -31.68 9.28 -52.96
C ARG A 171 -32.78 8.53 -53.72
N THR A 172 -33.86 8.06 -53.08
CA THR A 172 -34.90 7.28 -53.80
C THR A 172 -36.35 7.75 -53.63
N ALA A 173 -36.61 8.99 -53.22
CA ALA A 173 -37.98 9.54 -53.21
C ALA A 173 -38.10 10.86 -53.98
N ALA A 174 -37.73 10.85 -55.27
CA ALA A 174 -38.13 11.87 -56.23
C ALA A 174 -38.77 11.20 -57.45
N HIS A 175 -40.06 10.90 -57.35
CA HIS A 175 -40.91 10.63 -58.52
C HIS A 175 -41.75 11.89 -58.80
N PRO A 176 -41.52 12.60 -59.91
CA PRO A 176 -42.48 13.56 -60.41
C PRO A 176 -43.59 12.81 -61.16
N HIS A 177 -44.81 12.90 -60.66
CA HIS A 177 -46.00 12.53 -61.43
C HIS A 177 -46.16 13.49 -62.62
N ALA A 178 -46.28 12.89 -63.80
CA ALA A 178 -46.68 13.55 -65.03
C ALA A 178 -48.21 13.55 -65.17
N GLY A 179 -48.75 14.62 -65.74
CA GLY A 179 -49.92 14.61 -66.62
C GLY A 179 -51.32 14.69 -65.97
N GLY A 180 -52.05 15.74 -66.34
CA GLY A 180 -53.48 15.94 -66.06
C GLY A 180 -53.88 17.40 -66.24
#